data_AF-A0A645FMD7-F1
#
_entry.id   AF-A0A645FMD7-F1
#
_cell.length_a   1.000
_cell.length_b   1.000
_cell.length_c   1.000
_cell.angle_alpha   90.00
_cell.angle_beta   90.00
_cell.angle_gamma   90.00
#
_symmetry.space_group_name_H-M   'P 1'
#
loop_
_entity.id
_entity.type
_entity.pdbx_description
1 polymer ?
#
loop_
_entity_poly.entity_id
_entity_poly.type
_entity_poly.pdbx_seq_one_letter_code
_entity_poly.pdbx_strand_id
1 'polypeptide(L)'
;MDLKAFRQWLTEDCYAREVELSFADCDRDKYVRPAELLSLVAGAAGFDYDARGLTYQKLYELGQVFLLSRVAMRIHRRPVNREVLTVSTWEDGIRGAHLRRAYELTDESGAAAVSARSEWILIDPAERKILRPSDFKGKAVHVCPKAINSPECRKIFLPKDGLEELGPRPVRWSDLDGNGHVFSGNYGDIVWDALPPDLQSAPLRELYVNYSKEAVLGETIALFGFREKSAYTVEGRLGEALCFSCRCEFGAAGQ
;
A
#
# COMPACT_ATOMS: atom_id res chain seq x y z
N MET A 1 12.92 32.96 -13.50
CA MET A 1 12.02 31.81 -13.68
C MET A 1 11.86 31.20 -12.30
N ASP A 2 10.66 31.26 -11.73
CA ASP A 2 10.40 30.77 -10.37
C ASP A 2 9.81 29.36 -10.47
N LEU A 3 10.40 28.40 -9.77
CA LEU A 3 9.95 27.00 -9.77
C LEU A 3 9.12 26.77 -8.51
N LYS A 4 8.02 26.02 -8.63
CA LYS A 4 7.20 25.65 -7.47
C LYS A 4 8.04 24.80 -6.51
N ALA A 5 8.20 25.26 -5.28
CA ALA A 5 8.81 24.47 -4.21
C ALA A 5 7.75 23.58 -3.55
N PHE A 6 7.96 22.27 -3.53
CA PHE A 6 7.08 21.33 -2.86
C PHE A 6 7.29 21.34 -1.35
N ARG A 7 6.18 21.31 -0.63
CA ARG A 7 6.17 21.46 0.83
C ARG A 7 5.82 20.16 1.52
N GLN A 8 6.22 20.07 2.78
CA GLN A 8 5.72 19.11 3.75
C GLN A 8 5.37 19.87 5.03
N TRP A 9 4.35 19.40 5.74
CA TRP A 9 3.90 20.02 6.98
C TRP A 9 3.31 18.98 7.93
N LEU A 10 3.34 19.34 9.21
CA LEU A 10 2.83 18.53 10.30
C LEU A 10 1.79 19.36 11.06
N THR A 11 0.65 18.76 11.36
CA THR A 11 -0.31 19.24 12.34
C THR A 11 -0.33 18.27 13.53
N GLU A 12 -1.15 18.56 14.54
CA GLU A 12 -1.30 17.66 15.69
C GLU A 12 -1.59 16.21 15.25
N ASP A 13 -2.57 16.03 14.35
CA ASP A 13 -3.08 14.71 13.96
C ASP A 13 -2.61 14.23 12.57
N CYS A 14 -2.03 15.10 11.74
CA CYS A 14 -1.80 14.80 10.32
C CYS A 14 -0.37 15.17 9.88
N TYR A 15 0.22 14.33 9.05
CA TYR A 15 1.37 14.68 8.22
C TYR A 15 0.92 14.79 6.77
N ALA A 16 1.45 15.77 6.05
CA ALA A 16 1.20 15.90 4.63
C ALA A 16 2.42 16.40 3.85
N ARG A 17 2.49 16.01 2.58
CA ARG A 17 3.53 16.46 1.64
C ARG A 17 3.00 16.57 0.22
N GLU A 18 3.57 17.50 -0.54
CA GLU A 18 3.38 17.58 -1.98
C GLU A 18 4.36 16.64 -2.70
N VAL A 19 3.88 16.00 -3.77
CA VAL A 19 4.66 15.19 -4.70
C VAL A 19 4.18 15.43 -6.12
N GLU A 20 5.10 15.64 -7.06
CA GLU A 20 4.78 15.63 -8.49
C GLU A 20 5.01 14.23 -9.02
N LEU A 21 3.99 13.68 -9.69
CA LEU A 21 4.12 12.41 -10.38
C LEU A 21 5.00 12.57 -11.62
N SER A 22 6.01 11.73 -11.72
CA SER A 22 6.94 11.69 -12.85
C SER A 22 6.42 10.80 -13.99
N PHE A 23 7.12 10.85 -15.12
CA PHE A 23 6.86 9.98 -16.25
C PHE A 23 6.99 8.49 -15.89
N ALA A 24 7.92 8.13 -15.00
CA ALA A 24 8.18 6.74 -14.60
C ALA A 24 7.18 6.21 -13.56
N ASP A 25 6.42 7.11 -12.94
CA ASP A 25 5.37 6.77 -11.98
C ASP A 25 4.09 6.29 -12.67
N CYS A 26 4.00 6.49 -13.99
CA CYS A 26 2.82 6.20 -14.79
C CYS A 26 3.00 4.99 -15.71
N ASP A 27 1.90 4.31 -16.01
CA ASP A 27 1.82 3.23 -16.99
C ASP A 27 1.82 3.75 -18.43
N ARG A 28 1.76 2.84 -19.40
CA ARG A 28 1.71 3.14 -20.83
C ARG A 28 0.51 4.02 -21.24
N ASP A 29 -0.54 4.05 -20.43
CA ASP A 29 -1.76 4.82 -20.64
C ASP A 29 -1.71 6.17 -19.90
N LYS A 30 -0.54 6.51 -19.32
CA LYS A 30 -0.21 7.75 -18.59
C LYS A 30 -0.92 7.91 -17.25
N TYR A 31 -1.53 6.85 -16.75
CA TYR A 31 -2.09 6.83 -15.40
C TYR A 31 -1.05 6.35 -14.40
N VAL A 32 -1.08 6.88 -13.19
CA VAL A 32 -0.21 6.41 -12.11
C VAL A 32 -0.35 4.89 -11.93
N ARG A 33 0.79 4.23 -11.75
CA ARG A 33 0.86 2.78 -11.53
C ARG A 33 0.34 2.45 -10.13
N PRO A 34 -0.36 1.33 -9.96
CA PRO A 34 -0.78 0.87 -8.63
C PRO A 34 0.39 0.66 -7.66
N ALA A 35 1.56 0.25 -8.17
CA ALA A 35 2.76 0.18 -7.36
C ALA A 35 3.14 1.54 -6.76
N GLU A 36 3.09 2.61 -7.55
CA GLU A 36 3.41 3.95 -7.05
C GLU A 36 2.37 4.43 -6.04
N LEU A 37 1.08 4.18 -6.27
CA LEU A 37 0.04 4.49 -5.29
C LEU A 37 0.29 3.80 -3.94
N LEU A 38 0.67 2.52 -3.96
CA LEU A 38 1.05 1.77 -2.76
C LEU A 38 2.33 2.33 -2.11
N SER A 39 3.34 2.71 -2.90
CA SER A 39 4.58 3.33 -2.45
C SER A 39 4.32 4.65 -1.72
N LEU A 40 3.48 5.53 -2.29
CA LEU A 40 3.14 6.83 -1.71
C LEU A 40 2.46 6.67 -0.35
N VAL A 41 1.48 5.77 -0.21
CA VAL A 41 0.79 5.56 1.07
C VAL A 41 1.68 4.88 2.10
N ALA A 42 2.46 3.86 1.71
CA ALA A 42 3.38 3.19 2.64
C ALA A 42 4.48 4.14 3.12
N GLY A 43 5.05 4.95 2.21
CA GLY A 43 6.07 5.94 2.53
C GLY A 43 5.54 7.05 3.44
N ALA A 44 4.33 7.56 3.18
CA ALA A 44 3.72 8.62 3.99
C ALA A 44 3.60 8.24 5.48
N ALA A 45 3.30 6.97 5.78
CA ALA A 45 3.26 6.48 7.16
C ALA A 45 4.62 6.59 7.86
N GLY A 46 5.71 6.24 7.17
CA GLY A 46 7.07 6.38 7.67
C GLY A 46 7.45 7.84 7.89
N PHE A 47 7.16 8.71 6.90
CA PHE A 47 7.48 10.14 7.00
C PHE A 47 6.77 10.84 8.16
N ASP A 48 5.52 10.48 8.47
CA ASP A 48 4.81 11.01 9.65
C ASP A 48 5.55 10.68 10.95
N TYR A 49 5.95 9.42 11.13
CA TYR A 49 6.65 8.99 12.34
C TYR A 49 8.07 9.56 12.40
N ASP A 50 8.81 9.61 11.29
CA ASP A 50 10.11 10.26 11.20
C ASP A 50 10.01 11.74 11.61
N ALA A 51 9.02 12.48 11.07
CA ALA A 51 8.79 13.89 11.40
C ALA A 51 8.41 14.12 12.88
N ARG A 52 7.89 13.08 13.55
CA ARG A 52 7.58 13.06 14.99
C ARG A 52 8.72 12.48 15.85
N GLY A 53 9.89 12.24 15.27
CA GLY A 53 11.07 11.71 15.97
C GLY A 53 11.03 10.21 16.26
N LEU A 54 10.07 9.48 15.69
CA LEU A 54 9.91 8.03 15.81
C LEU A 54 10.49 7.34 14.58
N THR A 55 11.77 7.58 14.33
CA THR A 55 12.46 6.99 13.19
C THR A 55 12.54 5.47 13.28
N TYR A 56 12.80 4.80 12.15
CA TYR A 56 13.06 3.36 12.13
C TYR A 56 14.09 2.94 13.20
N GLN A 57 15.24 3.64 13.24
CA GLN A 57 16.30 3.37 14.21
C GLN A 57 15.81 3.53 15.65
N LYS A 58 15.03 4.59 15.92
CA LYS A 58 14.49 4.84 17.26
C LYS A 58 13.52 3.73 17.69
N LEU A 59 12.64 3.29 16.80
CA LEU A 59 11.70 2.21 17.07
C LEU A 59 12.43 0.88 17.27
N TYR A 60 13.45 0.60 16.44
CA TYR A 60 14.28 -0.59 16.56
C TYR A 60 14.99 -0.65 17.93
N GLU A 61 15.56 0.47 18.39
CA GLU A 61 16.14 0.60 19.74
C GLU A 61 15.14 0.37 20.88
N LEU A 62 13.85 0.67 20.64
CA LEU A 62 12.76 0.37 21.58
C LEU A 62 12.31 -1.10 21.54
N GLY A 63 12.91 -1.91 20.66
CA GLY A 63 12.55 -3.30 20.39
C GLY A 63 11.26 -3.43 19.58
N GLN A 64 11.00 -2.49 18.66
CA GLN A 64 9.72 -2.38 17.96
C GLN A 64 9.92 -2.08 16.48
N VAL A 65 9.28 -2.86 15.61
CA VAL A 65 9.18 -2.56 14.18
C VAL A 65 7.74 -2.69 13.72
N PHE A 66 7.35 -1.89 12.74
CA PHE A 66 6.04 -1.98 12.09
C PHE A 66 6.14 -2.79 10.80
N LEU A 67 5.27 -3.78 10.65
CA LEU A 67 5.07 -4.48 9.39
C LEU A 67 3.71 -4.14 8.81
N LEU A 68 3.67 -3.76 7.53
CA LEU A 68 2.45 -3.50 6.81
C LEU A 68 1.72 -4.83 6.57
N SER A 69 0.51 -4.97 7.11
CA SER A 69 -0.28 -6.20 6.96
C SER A 69 -1.32 -6.06 5.85
N ARG A 70 -2.01 -4.91 5.77
CA ARG A 70 -3.06 -4.70 4.76
C ARG A 70 -3.12 -3.28 4.24
N VAL A 71 -3.55 -3.14 3.00
CA VAL A 71 -3.95 -1.87 2.39
C VAL A 71 -5.29 -2.05 1.69
N ALA A 72 -6.17 -1.05 1.79
CA ALA A 72 -7.38 -0.93 0.99
C ALA A 72 -7.44 0.50 0.43
N MET A 73 -7.58 0.63 -0.87
CA MET A 73 -7.57 1.91 -1.58
C MET A 73 -8.83 2.06 -2.43
N ARG A 74 -9.35 3.28 -2.48
CA ARG A 74 -10.36 3.72 -3.44
C ARG A 74 -9.75 4.75 -4.36
N ILE A 75 -9.95 4.53 -5.66
CA ILE A 75 -9.51 5.40 -6.74
C ILE A 75 -10.74 6.17 -7.22
N HIS A 76 -10.88 7.42 -6.79
CA HIS A 76 -11.97 8.29 -7.22
C HIS A 76 -11.75 8.74 -8.66
N ARG A 77 -10.51 9.13 -8.95
CA ARG A 77 -9.94 9.47 -10.25
C ARG A 77 -8.50 8.98 -10.30
N ARG A 78 -8.06 8.39 -11.41
CA ARG A 78 -6.65 7.99 -11.57
C ARG A 78 -5.77 9.23 -11.78
N PRO A 79 -4.79 9.50 -10.91
CA PRO A 79 -3.78 10.54 -11.17
C PRO A 79 -2.99 10.27 -12.44
N VAL A 80 -2.41 11.33 -13.03
CA VAL A 80 -1.63 11.26 -14.27
C VAL A 80 -0.25 11.91 -14.13
N ASN A 81 0.61 11.67 -15.12
CA ASN A 81 1.94 12.26 -15.20
C ASN A 81 1.91 13.80 -15.06
N ARG A 82 2.86 14.35 -14.30
CA ARG A 82 3.04 15.78 -13.95
C ARG A 82 1.96 16.37 -13.06
N GLU A 83 1.04 15.56 -12.57
CA GLU A 83 0.09 16.02 -11.58
C GLU A 83 0.80 16.17 -10.22
N VAL A 84 0.52 17.27 -9.53
CA VAL A 84 0.97 17.47 -8.15
C VAL A 84 -0.12 17.01 -7.20
N LEU A 85 0.22 16.05 -6.35
CA LEU A 85 -0.66 15.52 -5.32
C LEU A 85 -0.19 15.98 -3.95
N THR A 86 -1.14 16.29 -3.07
CA THR A 86 -0.89 16.36 -1.62
C THR A 86 -1.21 15.01 -1.00
N VAL A 87 -0.19 14.31 -0.53
CA VAL A 87 -0.31 13.03 0.19
C VAL A 87 -0.41 13.34 1.68
N SER A 88 -1.58 13.08 2.27
CA SER A 88 -1.84 13.27 3.70
C SER A 88 -2.05 11.93 4.40
N THR A 89 -1.61 11.80 5.65
CA THR A 89 -1.85 10.62 6.48
C THR A 89 -2.05 10.97 7.95
N TRP A 90 -2.84 10.14 8.64
CA TRP A 90 -3.10 10.24 10.07
C TRP A 90 -3.39 8.86 10.68
N GLU A 91 -3.28 8.77 12.00
CA GLU A 91 -3.65 7.57 12.76
C GLU A 91 -5.18 7.40 12.79
N ASP A 92 -5.64 6.18 12.52
CA ASP A 92 -7.06 5.79 12.48
C ASP A 92 -7.38 4.77 13.59
N GLY A 93 -6.71 4.93 14.74
CA GLY A 93 -6.89 4.08 15.90
C GLY A 93 -6.42 2.63 15.76
N ILE A 94 -7.01 1.76 16.58
CA ILE A 94 -6.61 0.37 16.75
C ILE A 94 -7.80 -0.54 16.44
N ARG A 95 -7.54 -1.68 15.77
CA ARG A 95 -8.52 -2.74 15.55
C ARG A 95 -7.89 -4.11 15.81
N GLY A 96 -8.24 -4.73 16.95
CA GLY A 96 -7.61 -5.97 17.38
C GLY A 96 -6.11 -5.78 17.60
N ALA A 97 -5.27 -6.52 16.88
CA ALA A 97 -3.81 -6.38 16.92
C ALA A 97 -3.26 -5.33 15.94
N HIS A 98 -4.12 -4.68 15.13
CA HIS A 98 -3.69 -3.78 14.08
C HIS A 98 -3.73 -2.31 14.52
N LEU A 99 -2.62 -1.60 14.26
CA LEU A 99 -2.58 -0.14 14.27
C LEU A 99 -2.99 0.35 12.88
N ARG A 100 -3.98 1.24 12.81
CA ARG A 100 -4.56 1.67 11.54
C ARG A 100 -4.10 3.07 11.17
N ARG A 101 -3.99 3.30 9.87
CA ARG A 101 -3.75 4.62 9.29
C ARG A 101 -4.70 4.86 8.15
N ALA A 102 -5.05 6.12 7.95
CA ALA A 102 -5.81 6.60 6.81
C ALA A 102 -4.93 7.52 5.96
N TYR A 103 -5.26 7.61 4.67
CA TYR A 103 -4.52 8.39 3.68
C TYR A 103 -5.47 9.06 2.70
N GLU A 104 -5.09 10.26 2.27
CA GLU A 104 -5.78 10.98 1.21
C GLU A 104 -4.75 11.61 0.28
N LEU A 105 -4.91 11.38 -1.03
CA LEU A 105 -4.12 12.01 -2.07
C LEU A 105 -5.06 12.94 -2.81
N THR A 106 -4.89 14.25 -2.62
CA THR A 106 -5.70 15.29 -3.26
C THR A 106 -4.94 15.99 -4.36
N ASP A 107 -5.63 16.42 -5.40
CA ASP A 107 -5.04 17.32 -6.39
C ASP A 107 -4.95 18.77 -5.87
N GLU A 108 -4.43 19.66 -6.71
CA GLU A 108 -4.26 21.09 -6.37
C GLU A 108 -5.59 21.82 -6.12
N SER A 109 -6.72 21.29 -6.57
CA SER A 109 -8.05 21.83 -6.26
C SER A 109 -8.55 21.40 -4.87
N GLY A 110 -7.87 20.45 -4.24
CA GLY A 110 -8.27 19.83 -2.98
C GLY A 110 -9.23 18.65 -3.15
N ALA A 111 -9.53 18.23 -4.39
CA ALA A 111 -10.37 17.07 -4.64
C ALA A 111 -9.57 15.77 -4.43
N ALA A 112 -10.17 14.80 -3.74
CA ALA A 112 -9.55 13.50 -3.52
C ALA A 112 -9.45 12.71 -4.83
N ALA A 113 -8.22 12.40 -5.25
CA ALA A 113 -7.98 11.44 -6.34
C ALA A 113 -7.98 10.01 -5.79
N VAL A 114 -7.35 9.80 -4.63
CA VAL A 114 -7.24 8.50 -3.96
C VAL A 114 -7.47 8.65 -2.46
N SER A 115 -8.18 7.69 -1.88
CA SER A 115 -8.29 7.54 -0.42
C SER A 115 -7.92 6.11 -0.04
N ALA A 116 -7.25 5.93 1.09
CA ALA A 116 -6.84 4.60 1.52
C ALA A 116 -6.87 4.41 3.03
N ARG A 117 -6.91 3.15 3.45
CA ARG A 117 -6.58 2.70 4.79
C ARG A 117 -5.51 1.62 4.74
N SER A 118 -4.70 1.56 5.79
CA SER A 118 -3.76 0.46 6.01
C SER A 118 -3.82 -0.05 7.43
N GLU A 119 -3.47 -1.33 7.60
CA GLU A 119 -3.29 -1.98 8.89
C GLU A 119 -1.84 -2.42 9.06
N TRP A 120 -1.24 -2.06 10.19
CA TRP A 120 0.11 -2.40 10.57
C TRP A 120 0.11 -3.27 11.81
N ILE A 121 1.06 -4.19 11.92
CA ILE A 121 1.31 -4.98 13.12
C ILE A 121 2.64 -4.53 13.74
N LEU A 122 2.66 -4.47 15.06
CA LEU A 122 3.87 -4.18 15.82
C LEU A 122 4.58 -5.50 16.13
N ILE A 123 5.87 -5.58 15.84
CA ILE A 123 6.68 -6.78 16.04
C ILE A 123 7.89 -6.44 16.92
N ASP A 124 8.23 -7.37 17.81
CA ASP A 124 9.56 -7.43 18.41
C ASP A 124 10.53 -8.08 17.40
N PRO A 125 11.50 -7.34 16.86
CA PRO A 125 12.39 -7.87 15.82
C PRO A 125 13.37 -8.93 16.36
N ALA A 126 13.68 -8.95 17.65
CA ALA A 126 14.58 -9.92 18.26
C ALA A 126 13.88 -11.28 18.45
N GLU A 127 12.66 -11.25 18.99
CA GLU A 127 11.87 -12.45 19.29
C GLU A 127 10.98 -12.89 18.12
N ARG A 128 10.84 -12.05 17.09
CA ARG A 128 9.90 -12.21 15.96
C ARG A 128 8.44 -12.43 16.42
N LYS A 129 8.05 -11.77 17.52
CA LYS A 129 6.72 -11.90 18.14
C LYS A 129 5.85 -10.69 17.82
N ILE A 130 4.57 -10.95 17.54
CA ILE A 130 3.56 -9.91 17.43
C ILE A 130 3.32 -9.30 18.82
N LEU A 131 3.52 -7.99 18.92
CA LEU A 131 3.24 -7.19 20.10
C LEU A 131 1.81 -6.67 20.07
N ARG A 132 1.23 -6.38 21.24
CA ARG A 132 -0.09 -5.74 21.30
C ARG A 132 0.08 -4.26 20.97
N PRO A 133 -0.94 -3.62 20.37
CA PRO A 133 -0.92 -2.16 20.19
C PRO A 133 -0.70 -1.38 21.49
N SER A 134 -1.17 -1.91 22.64
CA SER A 134 -0.92 -1.33 23.97
C SER A 134 0.54 -1.32 24.38
N ASP A 135 1.39 -2.13 23.74
CA ASP A 135 2.81 -2.22 24.04
C ASP A 135 3.61 -1.17 23.25
N PHE A 136 3.00 -0.42 22.33
CA PHE A 136 3.70 0.60 21.54
C PHE A 136 4.29 1.69 22.45
N LYS A 137 5.62 1.84 22.42
CA LYS A 137 6.37 2.71 23.33
C LYS A 137 6.64 4.11 22.78
N GLY A 138 6.37 4.33 21.49
CA GLY A 138 6.72 5.59 20.81
C GLY A 138 5.83 6.76 21.24
N LYS A 139 4.51 6.56 21.21
CA LYS A 139 3.49 7.54 21.62
C LYS A 139 2.16 6.83 21.85
N ALA A 140 1.19 7.54 22.44
CA ALA A 140 -0.20 7.10 22.41
C ALA A 140 -0.70 7.06 20.95
N VAL A 141 -1.52 6.07 20.60
CA VAL A 141 -2.15 5.98 19.28
C VAL A 141 -3.42 6.82 19.29
N HIS A 142 -3.56 7.73 18.32
CA HIS A 142 -4.70 8.63 18.23
C HIS A 142 -5.73 8.14 17.20
N VAL A 143 -6.93 8.69 17.29
CA VAL A 143 -7.97 8.58 16.27
C VAL A 143 -8.25 10.00 15.79
N CYS A 144 -7.87 10.30 14.54
CA CYS A 144 -8.27 11.57 13.95
C CYS A 144 -9.78 11.56 13.66
N PRO A 145 -10.54 12.61 14.02
CA PRO A 145 -11.98 12.67 13.75
C PRO A 145 -12.31 12.90 12.27
N LYS A 146 -11.30 13.10 11.41
CA LYS A 146 -11.48 13.35 9.98
C LYS A 146 -12.13 12.13 9.31
N ALA A 147 -13.33 12.33 8.78
CA ALA A 147 -14.00 11.33 7.95
C ALA A 147 -13.22 11.09 6.66
N ILE A 148 -13.22 9.84 6.19
CA ILE A 148 -12.55 9.44 4.95
C ILE A 148 -13.45 8.53 4.11
N ASN A 149 -13.54 8.86 2.82
CA ASN A 149 -14.25 8.06 1.83
C ASN A 149 -13.35 6.96 1.25
N SER A 150 -12.99 5.98 2.10
CA SER A 150 -12.19 4.81 1.74
C SER A 150 -12.91 3.53 2.16
N PRO A 151 -12.71 2.40 1.47
CA PRO A 151 -13.08 1.09 1.98
C PRO A 151 -12.30 0.77 3.27
N GLU A 152 -12.81 -0.22 3.99
CA GLU A 152 -12.11 -0.85 5.12
C GLU A 152 -11.15 -1.92 4.63
N CYS A 153 -10.02 -2.07 5.32
CA CYS A 153 -9.16 -3.24 5.14
C CYS A 153 -9.95 -4.52 5.50
N ARG A 154 -9.83 -5.54 4.66
CA ARG A 154 -10.47 -6.85 4.82
C ARG A 154 -9.53 -7.98 4.45
N LYS A 155 -9.84 -9.18 4.94
CA LYS A 155 -9.19 -10.41 4.46
C LYS A 155 -9.61 -10.68 3.01
N ILE A 156 -8.67 -11.19 2.23
CA ILE A 156 -8.91 -11.63 0.85
C ILE A 156 -8.87 -13.16 0.87
N PHE A 157 -9.86 -13.79 0.24
CA PHE A 157 -9.95 -15.25 0.15
C PHE A 157 -10.12 -15.63 -1.31
N LEU A 158 -9.33 -16.59 -1.77
CA LEU A 158 -9.55 -17.24 -3.06
C LEU A 158 -10.39 -18.50 -2.85
N PRO A 159 -11.19 -18.91 -3.85
CA PRO A 159 -11.84 -20.21 -3.83
C PRO A 159 -10.80 -21.34 -3.89
N LYS A 160 -11.21 -22.54 -3.49
CA LYS A 160 -10.35 -23.74 -3.55
C LYS A 160 -10.12 -24.23 -4.97
N ASP A 161 -11.11 -24.07 -5.83
CA ASP A 161 -11.15 -24.58 -7.20
C ASP A 161 -11.32 -23.43 -8.20
N GLY A 162 -10.94 -23.68 -9.46
CA GLY A 162 -11.09 -22.70 -10.55
C GLY A 162 -10.02 -21.60 -10.57
N LEU A 163 -8.86 -21.85 -9.95
CA LEU A 163 -7.72 -20.94 -9.99
C LEU A 163 -6.96 -21.06 -11.31
N GLU A 164 -6.57 -19.91 -11.85
CA GLU A 164 -5.70 -19.79 -13.02
C GLU A 164 -4.24 -19.80 -12.54
N GLU A 165 -3.38 -20.64 -13.10
CA GLU A 165 -1.94 -20.53 -12.88
C GLU A 165 -1.39 -19.38 -13.73
N LEU A 166 -0.89 -18.32 -13.07
CA LEU A 166 -0.33 -17.15 -13.73
C LEU A 166 1.19 -17.26 -13.93
N GLY A 167 1.78 -18.33 -13.39
CA GLY A 167 3.19 -18.67 -13.54
C GLY A 167 4.09 -18.17 -12.40
N PRO A 168 5.39 -18.45 -12.49
CA PRO A 168 6.36 -18.07 -11.48
C PRO A 168 6.81 -16.62 -11.65
N ARG A 169 6.94 -15.88 -10.54
CA ARG A 169 7.58 -14.57 -10.46
C ARG A 169 8.82 -14.64 -9.57
N PRO A 170 10.03 -14.77 -10.14
CA PRO A 170 11.27 -14.76 -9.36
C PRO A 170 11.50 -13.40 -8.73
N VAL A 171 11.91 -13.35 -7.46
CA VAL A 171 12.31 -12.10 -6.78
C VAL A 171 13.64 -11.62 -7.35
N ARG A 172 13.69 -10.37 -7.77
CA ARG A 172 14.83 -9.71 -8.40
C ARG A 172 15.44 -8.68 -7.47
N TRP A 173 16.68 -8.30 -7.73
CA TRP A 173 17.40 -7.29 -6.95
C TRP A 173 16.66 -5.96 -6.86
N SER A 174 16.02 -5.53 -7.96
CA SER A 174 15.23 -4.30 -8.01
C SER A 174 13.93 -4.35 -7.21
N ASP A 175 13.50 -5.53 -6.78
CA ASP A 175 12.29 -5.66 -5.96
C ASP A 175 12.56 -5.27 -4.50
N LEU A 176 13.82 -5.27 -4.06
CA LEU A 176 14.19 -5.22 -2.65
C LEU A 176 14.15 -3.79 -2.09
N ASP A 177 13.59 -3.64 -0.89
CA ASP A 177 13.67 -2.44 -0.08
C ASP A 177 14.96 -2.39 0.77
N GLY A 178 15.09 -1.35 1.59
CA GLY A 178 16.24 -1.19 2.50
C GLY A 178 16.39 -2.28 3.56
N ASN A 179 15.37 -3.12 3.77
CA ASN A 179 15.43 -4.28 4.66
C ASN A 179 15.78 -5.58 3.91
N GLY A 180 15.89 -5.54 2.59
CA GLY A 180 16.19 -6.71 1.75
C GLY A 180 14.98 -7.58 1.41
N HIS A 181 13.75 -7.08 1.64
CA HIS A 181 12.51 -7.77 1.27
C HIS A 181 11.90 -7.12 0.03
N VAL A 182 11.03 -7.83 -0.69
CA VAL A 182 10.20 -7.21 -1.73
C VAL A 182 9.43 -6.03 -1.13
N PHE A 183 9.68 -4.82 -1.64
CA PHE A 183 9.02 -3.62 -1.16
C PHE A 183 7.50 -3.73 -1.34
N SER A 184 6.73 -3.27 -0.35
CA SER A 184 5.26 -3.39 -0.38
C SER A 184 4.63 -2.76 -1.62
N GLY A 185 5.18 -1.65 -2.12
CA GLY A 185 4.73 -1.04 -3.38
C GLY A 185 4.86 -1.96 -4.59
N ASN A 186 5.94 -2.74 -4.68
CA ASN A 186 6.27 -3.56 -5.85
C ASN A 186 5.28 -4.70 -6.08
N TYR A 187 4.50 -5.11 -5.06
CA TYR A 187 3.41 -6.07 -5.26
C TYR A 187 2.33 -5.53 -6.22
N GLY A 188 2.17 -4.21 -6.34
CA GLY A 188 1.28 -3.60 -7.33
C GLY A 188 1.70 -3.92 -8.77
N ASP A 189 3.00 -3.81 -9.07
CA ASP A 189 3.54 -4.14 -10.40
C ASP A 189 3.48 -5.65 -10.66
N ILE A 190 3.84 -6.48 -9.66
CA ILE A 190 3.74 -7.95 -9.75
C ILE A 190 2.31 -8.38 -10.13
N VAL A 191 1.31 -7.77 -9.51
CA VAL A 191 -0.10 -8.05 -9.81
C VAL A 191 -0.47 -7.56 -11.20
N TRP A 192 -0.08 -6.34 -11.57
CA TRP A 192 -0.43 -5.75 -12.87
C TRP A 192 0.14 -6.53 -14.05
N ASP A 193 1.39 -6.98 -13.94
CA ASP A 193 2.05 -7.82 -14.93
C ASP A 193 1.31 -9.16 -15.13
N ALA A 194 0.67 -9.68 -14.08
CA ALA A 194 -0.05 -10.95 -14.09
C ALA A 194 -1.54 -10.82 -14.46
N LEU A 195 -2.08 -9.60 -14.54
CA LEU A 195 -3.48 -9.40 -14.92
C LEU A 195 -3.72 -9.81 -16.38
N PRO A 196 -4.91 -10.36 -16.70
CA PRO A 196 -5.35 -10.50 -18.08
C PRO A 196 -5.29 -9.17 -18.84
N PRO A 197 -4.91 -9.16 -20.14
CA PRO A 197 -4.70 -7.92 -20.90
C PRO A 197 -5.90 -6.95 -20.92
N ASP A 198 -7.12 -7.46 -20.93
CA ASP A 198 -8.35 -6.65 -20.92
C ASP A 198 -8.58 -5.91 -19.59
N LEU A 199 -7.92 -6.33 -18.51
CA LEU A 199 -8.01 -5.67 -17.19
C LEU A 199 -6.87 -4.69 -16.91
N GLN A 200 -5.73 -4.80 -17.61
CA GLN A 200 -4.58 -3.92 -17.38
C GLN A 200 -4.88 -2.45 -17.66
N SER A 201 -5.70 -2.18 -18.69
CA SER A 201 -6.20 -0.84 -19.03
C SER A 201 -7.60 -0.54 -18.50
N ALA A 202 -8.22 -1.47 -17.75
CA ALA A 202 -9.55 -1.26 -17.19
C ALA A 202 -9.53 -0.22 -16.06
N PRO A 203 -10.64 0.52 -15.83
CA PRO A 203 -10.69 1.55 -14.80
C PRO A 203 -10.69 0.92 -13.40
N LEU A 204 -9.52 0.84 -12.77
CA LEU A 204 -9.40 0.43 -11.36
C LEU A 204 -10.20 1.38 -10.46
N ARG A 205 -11.06 0.80 -9.62
CA ARG A 205 -11.88 1.53 -8.65
C ARG A 205 -11.43 1.29 -7.23
N GLU A 206 -11.10 0.05 -6.90
CA GLU A 206 -10.59 -0.32 -5.57
C GLU A 206 -9.48 -1.34 -5.66
N LEU A 207 -8.50 -1.21 -4.77
CA LEU A 207 -7.36 -2.11 -4.65
C LEU A 207 -7.23 -2.56 -3.20
N TYR A 208 -7.14 -3.86 -2.98
CA TYR A 208 -6.93 -4.45 -1.68
C TYR A 208 -5.67 -5.31 -1.71
N VAL A 209 -4.78 -5.15 -0.75
CA VAL A 209 -3.59 -5.98 -0.61
C VAL A 209 -3.51 -6.52 0.82
N ASN A 210 -3.17 -7.80 0.96
CA ASN A 210 -2.87 -8.47 2.21
C ASN A 210 -1.45 -9.05 2.11
N TYR A 211 -0.53 -8.57 2.94
CA TYR A 211 0.83 -9.07 3.05
C TYR A 211 0.88 -10.09 4.19
N SER A 212 1.28 -11.33 3.88
CA SER A 212 1.24 -12.47 4.80
C SER A 212 2.63 -12.99 5.15
N LYS A 213 3.56 -12.95 4.20
CA LYS A 213 4.96 -13.35 4.39
C LYS A 213 5.87 -12.49 3.52
N GLU A 214 7.00 -12.06 4.07
CA GLU A 214 8.04 -11.34 3.33
C GLU A 214 8.71 -12.27 2.31
N ALA A 215 8.92 -11.77 1.09
CA ALA A 215 9.66 -12.45 0.04
C ALA A 215 11.06 -11.84 -0.09
N VAL A 216 12.09 -12.67 -0.31
CA VAL A 216 13.50 -12.26 -0.41
C VAL A 216 14.15 -12.67 -1.72
N LEU A 217 15.32 -12.09 -2.01
CA LEU A 217 16.11 -12.42 -3.18
C LEU A 217 16.37 -13.92 -3.33
N GLY A 218 16.19 -14.43 -4.54
CA GLY A 218 16.40 -15.86 -4.86
C GLY A 218 15.16 -16.72 -4.66
N GLU A 219 14.14 -16.24 -3.94
CA GLU A 219 12.85 -16.91 -3.91
C GLU A 219 12.08 -16.72 -5.23
N THR A 220 11.11 -17.60 -5.47
CA THR A 220 10.18 -17.50 -6.60
C THR A 220 8.76 -17.60 -6.08
N ILE A 221 7.96 -16.59 -6.38
CA ILE A 221 6.55 -16.53 -5.98
C ILE A 221 5.72 -17.23 -7.05
N ALA A 222 4.98 -18.27 -6.70
CA ALA A 222 3.98 -18.87 -7.59
C ALA A 222 2.71 -18.02 -7.56
N LEU A 223 2.24 -17.54 -8.72
CA LEU A 223 1.08 -16.68 -8.84
C LEU A 223 -0.16 -17.45 -9.31
N PHE A 224 -1.28 -17.19 -8.64
CA PHE A 224 -2.59 -17.76 -8.95
C PHE A 224 -3.61 -16.65 -9.11
N GLY A 225 -4.47 -16.77 -10.12
CA GLY A 225 -5.50 -15.80 -10.48
C GLY A 225 -6.91 -16.34 -10.26
N PHE A 226 -7.85 -15.45 -9.96
CA PHE A 226 -9.26 -15.76 -9.97
C PHE A 226 -10.06 -14.57 -10.51
N ARG A 227 -10.73 -14.77 -11.65
CA ARG A 227 -11.58 -13.77 -12.29
C ARG A 227 -13.01 -13.84 -11.78
N GLU A 228 -13.54 -12.70 -11.37
CA GLU A 228 -14.95 -12.47 -11.10
C GLU A 228 -15.52 -11.43 -12.09
N LYS A 229 -16.83 -11.20 -12.03
CA LYS A 229 -17.53 -10.30 -12.97
C LYS A 229 -16.94 -8.89 -13.06
N SER A 230 -16.53 -8.31 -11.93
CA SER A 230 -16.00 -6.94 -11.84
C SER A 230 -14.74 -6.87 -10.97
N ALA A 231 -14.08 -8.00 -10.75
CA ALA A 231 -12.89 -8.07 -9.91
C ALA A 231 -11.95 -9.16 -10.41
N TYR A 232 -10.68 -9.00 -10.09
CA TYR A 232 -9.67 -10.03 -10.30
C TYR A 232 -8.81 -10.12 -9.04
N THR A 233 -8.61 -11.35 -8.56
CA THR A 233 -7.82 -11.61 -7.36
C THR A 233 -6.56 -12.37 -7.75
N VAL A 234 -5.40 -11.90 -7.31
CA VAL A 234 -4.10 -12.56 -7.44
C VAL A 234 -3.63 -13.01 -6.07
N GLU A 235 -3.18 -14.25 -5.98
CA GLU A 235 -2.52 -14.80 -4.80
C GLU A 235 -1.10 -15.21 -5.15
N GLY A 236 -0.13 -14.81 -4.33
CA GLY A 236 1.24 -15.27 -4.42
C GLY A 236 1.59 -16.23 -3.30
N ARG A 237 2.25 -17.34 -3.63
CA ARG A 237 2.74 -18.33 -2.65
C ARG A 237 4.24 -18.55 -2.76
N LEU A 238 4.87 -18.75 -1.60
CA LEU A 238 6.26 -19.18 -1.46
C LEU A 238 6.25 -20.64 -0.96
N GLY A 239 6.34 -21.59 -1.89
CA GLY A 239 6.01 -22.99 -1.62
C GLY A 239 4.52 -23.12 -1.25
N GLU A 240 4.23 -23.71 -0.10
CA GLU A 240 2.85 -23.83 0.41
C GLU A 240 2.38 -22.60 1.21
N ALA A 241 3.30 -21.69 1.57
CA ALA A 241 2.98 -20.54 2.41
C ALA A 241 2.39 -19.39 1.57
N LEU A 242 1.29 -18.82 2.03
CA LEU A 242 0.74 -17.58 1.48
C LEU A 242 1.73 -16.43 1.68
N CYS A 243 2.13 -15.80 0.58
CA CYS A 243 3.00 -14.63 0.57
C CYS A 243 2.16 -13.35 0.59
N PHE A 244 1.27 -13.22 -0.39
CA PHE A 244 0.35 -12.09 -0.47
C PHE A 244 -0.95 -12.49 -1.18
N SER A 245 -1.99 -11.69 -0.98
CA SER A 245 -3.19 -11.69 -1.81
C SER A 245 -3.51 -10.26 -2.20
N CYS A 246 -3.96 -10.06 -3.44
CA CYS A 246 -4.37 -8.77 -3.97
C CYS A 246 -5.70 -8.91 -4.70
N ARG A 247 -6.65 -8.02 -4.42
CA ARG A 247 -7.92 -7.94 -5.14
C ARG A 247 -8.05 -6.59 -5.80
N CYS A 248 -8.24 -6.60 -7.11
CA CYS A 248 -8.53 -5.42 -7.91
C CYS A 248 -10.02 -5.41 -8.26
N GLU A 249 -10.72 -4.32 -7.96
CA GLU A 249 -12.11 -4.11 -8.38
C GLU A 249 -12.16 -3.05 -9.48
N PHE A 250 -12.79 -3.39 -10.60
CA PHE A 250 -12.81 -2.58 -11.81
C PHE A 250 -14.20 -1.98 -12.04
N GLY A 251 -14.24 -0.76 -12.56
CA GLY A 251 -15.46 -0.12 -13.03
C GLY A 251 -15.93 -0.72 -14.36
N ALA A 252 -17.16 -0.40 -14.75
CA ALA A 252 -17.63 -0.68 -16.10
C ALA A 252 -16.71 0.02 -17.13
N ALA A 253 -16.38 -0.66 -18.22
CA ALA A 253 -15.66 -0.05 -19.33
C ALA A 253 -16.55 1.06 -19.95
N GLY A 254 -16.16 2.32 -19.76
CA GLY A 254 -16.78 3.49 -20.39
C GLY A 254 -18.00 4.07 -19.66
N GLN A 255 -17.77 5.14 -18.90
CA GLN A 255 -18.57 6.37 -18.92
C GLN A 255 -17.60 7.55 -18.93
#